data_AF-A0A2R5L7Z3-F1
#
_entry.id   AF-A0A2R5L7Z3-F1
#
_cell.length_a   1.000
_cell.length_b   1.000
_cell.length_c   1.000
_cell.angle_alpha   90.00
_cell.angle_beta   90.00
_cell.angle_gamma   90.00
#
_symmetry.space_group_name_H-M   'P 1'
#
loop_
_entity.id
_entity.type
_entity.pdbx_description
1 polymer ?
#
loop_
_entity_poly.entity_id
_entity_poly.type
_entity_poly.pdbx_seq_one_letter_code
_entity_poly.pdbx_strand_id
1 'polypeptide(L)'
;MGMPLDVFVKEPDNLPGFSYKVSLAFLNALGGVLTIAEILCGILTFALAYSGRSYHYELSHLVVKVEPSQDVTFMIIVSFLYWFVSALILASALVSNTGIHVTTTFFYLLFQAFGFVFYLCGGVSLMAVEKTQAVLIAAGVFGILSAVLHG
;
A
#
# COMPACT_ATOMS: atom_id res chain seq x y z
N MET A 1 34.08 55.55 -24.63
CA MET A 1 34.24 54.35 -25.48
C MET A 1 33.54 53.19 -24.76
N GLY A 2 32.29 52.89 -25.16
CA GLY A 2 31.56 51.67 -24.73
C GLY A 2 31.95 50.49 -25.63
N MET A 3 31.73 49.22 -25.28
CA MET A 3 30.75 48.58 -24.38
C MET A 3 31.37 47.35 -23.70
N PRO A 4 30.80 46.85 -22.59
CA PRO A 4 31.15 45.56 -22.01
C PRO A 4 30.71 44.41 -22.93
N LEU A 5 31.51 43.34 -23.00
CA LEU A 5 31.13 42.09 -23.67
C LEU A 5 30.03 41.42 -22.86
N ASP A 6 28.76 41.60 -23.24
CA ASP A 6 27.70 40.69 -22.83
C ASP A 6 27.89 39.37 -23.57
N VAL A 7 28.62 38.45 -22.94
CA VAL A 7 28.68 37.05 -23.37
C VAL A 7 27.33 36.43 -23.03
N PHE A 8 26.41 36.45 -23.99
CA PHE A 8 25.21 35.64 -23.93
C PHE A 8 25.62 34.17 -24.08
N VAL A 9 25.83 33.50 -22.95
CA VAL A 9 25.87 32.04 -22.91
C VAL A 9 24.46 31.59 -23.28
N LYS A 10 24.29 31.12 -24.52
CA LYS A 10 23.07 30.43 -24.92
C LYS A 10 22.96 29.18 -24.06
N GLU A 11 22.08 29.21 -23.06
CA GLU A 11 21.70 28.00 -22.33
C GLU A 11 21.24 26.95 -23.36
N PRO A 12 21.70 25.70 -23.27
CA PRO A 12 21.31 24.70 -24.22
C PRO A 12 19.80 24.45 -24.07
N ASP A 13 19.02 24.95 -25.04
CA ASP A 13 17.56 24.75 -25.20
C ASP A 13 17.13 23.27 -25.27
N ASN A 14 18.08 22.33 -25.18
CA ASN A 14 17.90 20.88 -25.32
C ASN A 14 18.25 20.12 -24.05
N LEU A 15 17.82 20.61 -22.88
CA LEU A 15 17.61 19.70 -21.75
C LEU A 15 16.47 18.75 -22.17
N PRO A 16 16.64 17.42 -22.09
CA PRO A 16 15.54 16.51 -22.38
C PRO A 16 14.40 16.83 -21.42
N GLY A 17 13.36 17.47 -21.93
CA GLY A 17 12.16 17.75 -21.16
C GLY A 17 11.59 16.40 -20.74
N PHE A 18 11.60 16.13 -19.44
CA PHE A 18 10.85 15.01 -18.88
C PHE A 18 9.37 15.29 -19.07
N SER A 19 8.84 14.91 -20.24
CA SER A 19 7.42 14.99 -20.55
C SER A 19 6.72 13.79 -19.94
N TYR A 20 6.18 13.96 -18.74
CA TYR A 20 5.33 12.96 -18.11
C TYR A 20 3.94 13.01 -18.73
N LYS A 21 3.54 11.94 -19.41
CA LYS A 21 2.16 11.76 -19.88
C LYS A 21 1.48 10.79 -18.92
N VAL A 22 0.48 11.26 -18.18
CA VAL A 22 -0.32 10.38 -17.32
C VAL A 22 -1.07 9.39 -18.22
N SER A 23 -0.74 8.12 -18.09
CA SER A 23 -1.39 7.04 -18.84
C SER A 23 -2.52 6.44 -18.01
N LEU A 24 -3.76 6.81 -18.34
CA LEU A 24 -4.95 6.21 -17.72
C LEU A 24 -5.24 4.79 -18.24
N ALA A 25 -4.46 4.29 -19.20
CA ALA A 25 -4.65 2.97 -19.78
C ALA A 25 -4.55 1.84 -18.74
N PHE A 26 -3.69 2.00 -17.74
CA PHE A 26 -3.56 1.04 -16.64
C PHE A 26 -4.80 1.04 -15.73
N LEU A 27 -5.39 2.20 -15.44
CA LEU A 27 -6.61 2.32 -14.61
C LEU A 27 -7.84 1.71 -15.26
N ASN A 28 -7.90 1.73 -16.60
CA ASN A 28 -9.00 1.12 -17.35
C ASN A 28 -8.81 -0.39 -17.56
N ALA A 29 -7.63 -0.94 -17.26
CA ALA A 29 -7.37 -2.36 -17.31
C ALA A 29 -7.83 -3.04 -16.02
N LEU A 30 -8.29 -4.29 -16.11
CA LEU A 30 -8.73 -5.09 -14.96
C LEU A 30 -7.67 -5.13 -13.85
N GLY A 31 -6.40 -5.27 -14.23
CA GLY A 31 -5.28 -5.26 -13.29
C GLY A 31 -5.17 -3.97 -12.48
N GLY A 32 -5.35 -2.80 -13.10
CA GLY A 32 -5.29 -1.53 -12.37
C GLY A 32 -6.49 -1.31 -11.45
N VAL A 33 -7.68 -1.74 -11.83
CA VAL A 33 -8.88 -1.70 -10.96
C VAL A 33 -8.68 -2.60 -9.73
N LEU A 34 -8.14 -3.81 -9.93
CA LEU A 34 -7.82 -4.72 -8.83
C LEU A 34 -6.75 -4.14 -7.91
N THR A 35 -5.67 -3.55 -8.44
CA THR A 35 -4.64 -2.87 -7.64
C THR A 35 -5.22 -1.72 -6.80
N ILE A 36 -6.19 -0.96 -7.31
CA ILE A 36 -6.87 0.07 -6.51
C ILE A 36 -7.67 -0.57 -5.38
N ALA A 37 -8.43 -1.63 -5.66
CA ALA A 37 -9.18 -2.35 -4.63
C ALA A 37 -8.25 -2.94 -3.56
N GLU A 38 -7.10 -3.50 -3.97
CA GLU A 38 -6.05 -4.00 -3.08
C GLU A 38 -5.56 -2.90 -2.14
N ILE A 39 -5.24 -1.71 -2.67
CA ILE A 39 -4.78 -0.55 -1.89
C ILE A 39 -5.85 -0.14 -0.88
N LEU A 40 -7.11 -0.02 -1.29
CA LEU A 40 -8.20 0.38 -0.41
C LEU A 40 -8.40 -0.65 0.72
N CYS A 41 -8.45 -1.94 0.39
CA CYS A 41 -8.57 -2.99 1.40
C CYS A 41 -7.35 -3.04 2.33
N GLY A 42 -6.14 -2.85 1.81
CA GLY A 42 -4.92 -2.81 2.59
C GLY A 42 -4.87 -1.62 3.56
N ILE A 43 -5.33 -0.43 3.13
CA ILE A 43 -5.45 0.75 4.01
C ILE A 43 -6.48 0.51 5.11
N LEU A 44 -7.65 -0.05 4.77
CA LEU A 44 -8.68 -0.37 5.77
C LEU A 44 -8.18 -1.39 6.78
N THR A 45 -7.52 -2.45 6.31
CA THR A 45 -6.88 -3.47 7.15
C THR A 45 -5.86 -2.85 8.09
N PHE A 46 -4.98 -1.99 7.57
CA PHE A 46 -3.98 -1.26 8.35
C PHE A 46 -4.63 -0.37 9.41
N ALA A 47 -5.59 0.46 9.03
CA ALA A 47 -6.26 1.39 9.93
C ALA A 47 -6.99 0.66 11.07
N LEU A 48 -7.70 -0.42 10.74
CA LEU A 48 -8.42 -1.23 11.72
C LEU A 48 -7.45 -1.96 12.66
N ALA A 49 -6.42 -2.64 12.13
CA ALA A 49 -5.42 -3.32 12.95
C ALA A 49 -4.68 -2.34 13.87
N TYR A 50 -4.32 -1.16 13.36
CA TYR A 50 -3.68 -0.11 14.14
C TYR A 50 -4.60 0.48 15.21
N SER A 51 -5.88 0.66 14.91
CA SER A 51 -6.87 1.14 15.89
C SER A 51 -7.15 0.12 16.99
N GLY A 52 -7.19 -1.17 16.65
CA GLY A 52 -7.41 -2.29 17.57
C GLY A 52 -6.18 -2.73 18.35
N ARG A 53 -5.02 -2.05 18.20
CA ARG A 53 -3.75 -2.48 18.79
C ARG A 53 -3.63 -2.26 20.30
N SER A 54 -4.40 -1.32 20.86
CA SER A 54 -4.27 -0.90 22.25
C SER A 54 -5.58 -1.15 22.97
N TYR A 55 -5.55 -2.13 23.87
CA TYR A 55 -6.65 -2.39 24.77
C TYR A 55 -6.43 -1.63 26.07
N HIS A 56 -7.41 -0.81 26.40
CA HIS A 56 -7.50 -0.13 27.68
C HIS A 56 -8.47 -0.92 28.55
N TYR A 57 -7.94 -1.63 29.54
CA TYR A 57 -8.78 -2.19 30.59
C TYR A 57 -8.87 -1.18 31.72
N GLU A 58 -10.07 -0.64 31.95
CA GLU A 58 -10.39 0.17 33.12
C GLU A 58 -10.91 -0.77 34.21
N LEU A 59 -10.02 -1.25 35.09
CA LEU A 59 -10.46 -1.87 36.35
C LEU A 59 -10.51 -0.77 37.41
N SER A 60 -11.72 -0.33 37.81
CA SER A 60 -12.08 0.53 38.96
C SER A 60 -11.15 1.70 39.39
N HIS A 61 -9.83 1.52 39.52
CA HIS A 61 -8.82 2.55 39.77
C HIS A 61 -7.49 2.40 38.98
N LEU A 62 -7.38 1.45 38.04
CA LEU A 62 -6.16 1.17 37.29
C LEU A 62 -6.46 1.04 35.78
N VAL A 63 -5.78 1.87 34.97
CA VAL A 63 -5.77 1.73 33.52
C VAL A 63 -4.56 0.88 33.13
N VAL A 64 -4.79 -0.39 32.77
CA VAL A 64 -3.72 -1.26 32.28
C VAL A 64 -3.71 -1.19 30.75
N LYS A 65 -2.61 -0.64 30.21
CA LYS A 65 -2.34 -0.66 28.78
C LYS A 65 -1.61 -1.94 28.44
N VAL A 66 -2.25 -2.81 27.67
CA VAL A 66 -1.62 -4.06 27.19
C VAL A 66 -0.90 -3.77 25.88
N GLU A 67 0.30 -4.33 25.74
CA GLU A 67 1.05 -4.27 24.48
C GLU A 67 0.31 -4.98 23.34
N PRO A 68 0.48 -4.55 22.09
CA PRO A 68 -0.16 -5.21 20.96
C PRO A 68 0.32 -6.65 20.84
N SER A 69 -0.59 -7.58 20.54
CA SER A 69 -0.22 -8.96 20.25
C SER A 69 0.67 -9.03 19.01
N GLN A 70 1.46 -10.10 18.92
CA GLN A 70 2.36 -10.31 17.79
C GLN A 70 1.60 -10.40 16.47
N ASP A 71 0.40 -10.99 16.47
CA ASP A 71 -0.48 -11.09 15.30
C ASP A 71 -0.93 -9.73 14.77
N VAL A 72 -1.31 -8.83 15.68
CA VAL A 72 -1.71 -7.46 15.31
C VAL A 72 -0.52 -6.70 14.76
N THR A 73 0.65 -6.85 15.38
CA THR A 73 1.89 -6.22 14.90
C THR A 73 2.29 -6.72 13.51
N PHE A 74 2.22 -8.04 13.29
CA PHE A 74 2.45 -8.65 11.99
C PHE A 74 1.51 -8.07 10.93
N MET A 75 0.21 -8.01 11.23
CA MET A 75 -0.78 -7.51 10.27
C MET A 75 -0.57 -6.02 9.95
N ILE A 76 -0.23 -5.19 10.93
CA ILE A 76 0.08 -3.77 10.71
C ILE A 76 1.27 -3.62 9.75
N ILE A 77 2.33 -4.40 9.94
CA ILE A 77 3.53 -4.33 9.09
C ILE A 77 3.22 -4.81 7.67
N VAL A 78 2.58 -5.98 7.54
CA VAL A 78 2.20 -6.56 6.25
C VAL A 78 1.29 -5.60 5.51
N SER A 79 0.19 -5.17 6.13
CA SER A 79 -0.76 -4.29 5.46
C SER A 79 -0.11 -2.99 4.99
N PHE A 80 0.71 -2.36 5.84
CA PHE A 80 1.46 -1.16 5.49
C PHE A 80 2.36 -1.36 4.27
N LEU A 81 3.20 -2.39 4.28
CA LEU A 81 4.15 -2.64 3.21
C LEU A 81 3.43 -2.90 1.88
N TYR A 82 2.38 -3.71 1.89
CA TYR A 82 1.69 -4.08 0.66
C TYR A 82 0.88 -2.93 0.07
N TRP A 83 0.07 -2.21 0.86
CA TRP A 83 -0.69 -1.09 0.28
C TRP A 83 0.25 0.02 -0.21
N PHE A 84 1.37 0.25 0.50
CA PHE A 84 2.36 1.25 0.11
C PHE A 84 3.08 0.86 -1.19
N VAL A 85 3.55 -0.37 -1.30
CA VAL A 85 4.20 -0.87 -2.53
C VAL A 85 3.21 -0.90 -3.70
N SER A 86 1.95 -1.32 -3.48
CA SER A 86 0.91 -1.23 -4.51
C SER A 86 0.66 0.20 -4.97
N ALA A 87 0.69 1.19 -4.05
CA ALA A 87 0.59 2.60 -4.41
C ALA A 87 1.78 3.09 -5.24
N LEU A 88 3.00 2.64 -4.93
CA LEU A 88 4.19 2.93 -5.73
C LEU A 88 4.13 2.27 -7.12
N ILE A 89 3.64 1.03 -7.21
CA ILE A 89 3.39 0.33 -8.47
C ILE A 89 2.39 1.13 -9.31
N LEU A 90 1.26 1.52 -8.73
CA LEU A 90 0.24 2.32 -9.40
C LEU A 90 0.79 3.66 -9.88
N ALA A 91 1.51 4.39 -9.03
CA ALA A 91 2.16 5.65 -9.41
C ALA A 91 3.16 5.46 -10.54
N SER A 92 3.96 4.40 -10.50
CA SER A 92 4.93 4.09 -11.56
C SER A 92 4.25 3.75 -12.88
N ALA A 93 3.13 3.04 -12.84
CA ALA A 93 2.34 2.66 -14.02
C ALA A 93 1.64 3.87 -14.64
N LEU A 94 1.20 4.84 -13.83
CA LEU A 94 0.58 6.08 -14.31
C LEU A 94 1.57 7.00 -15.02
N VAL A 95 2.84 6.99 -14.60
CA VAL A 95 3.89 7.88 -15.11
C VAL A 95 4.68 7.24 -16.27
N SER A 96 4.57 5.92 -16.45
CA SER A 96 5.29 5.17 -17.49
C SER A 96 4.47 4.90 -18.75
N ASN A 97 5.09 5.09 -19.93
CA ASN A 97 4.53 4.67 -21.23
C ASN A 97 4.37 3.14 -21.35
N THR A 98 5.08 2.35 -20.53
CA THR A 98 5.04 0.88 -20.52
C THR A 98 4.30 0.31 -19.30
N GLY A 99 3.54 1.14 -18.56
CA GLY A 99 2.87 0.75 -17.30
C GLY A 99 1.99 -0.50 -17.37
N ILE A 100 1.48 -0.86 -18.55
CA ILE A 100 0.70 -2.09 -18.80
C ILE A 100 1.54 -3.36 -18.54
N HIS A 101 2.86 -3.31 -18.73
CA HIS A 101 3.74 -4.47 -18.59
C HIS A 101 4.17 -4.76 -17.14
N VAL A 102 3.85 -3.88 -16.19
CA VAL A 102 4.23 -4.07 -14.78
C VAL A 102 3.69 -5.37 -14.22
N THR A 103 2.47 -5.75 -14.61
CA THR A 103 1.82 -7.00 -14.18
C THR A 103 2.49 -8.27 -14.70
N THR A 104 3.35 -8.16 -15.72
CA THR A 104 4.08 -9.30 -16.30
C THR A 104 5.47 -9.49 -15.70
N THR A 105 5.89 -8.61 -14.80
CA THR A 105 7.21 -8.70 -14.18
C THR A 105 7.25 -9.79 -13.11
N PHE A 106 8.39 -10.48 -12.99
CA PHE A 106 8.59 -11.47 -11.93
C PHE A 106 8.45 -10.87 -10.52
N PHE A 107 8.84 -9.60 -10.36
CA PHE A 107 8.61 -8.84 -9.14
C PHE A 107 7.12 -8.74 -8.80
N TYR A 108 6.28 -8.33 -9.74
CA TYR A 108 4.84 -8.23 -9.53
C TYR A 108 4.22 -9.58 -9.20
N LEU A 109 4.63 -10.66 -9.89
CA LEU A 109 4.14 -12.02 -9.61
C LEU A 109 4.51 -12.48 -8.19
N LEU A 110 5.76 -12.29 -7.76
CA LEU A 110 6.16 -12.62 -6.39
C LEU A 110 5.45 -11.75 -5.36
N PHE A 111 5.32 -10.46 -5.64
CA PHE A 111 4.59 -9.52 -4.78
C PHE A 111 3.15 -10.00 -4.57
N GLN A 112 2.45 -10.39 -5.65
CA GLN A 112 1.10 -10.91 -5.55
C GLN A 112 1.03 -12.24 -4.78
N ALA A 113 1.91 -13.20 -5.09
CA ALA A 113 1.92 -14.50 -4.42
C ALA A 113 2.22 -14.40 -2.90
N PHE A 114 3.20 -13.58 -2.50
CA PHE A 114 3.49 -13.37 -1.09
C PHE A 114 2.44 -12.50 -0.40
N GLY A 115 1.85 -11.54 -1.12
CA GLY A 115 0.71 -10.75 -0.65
C GLY A 115 -0.44 -11.65 -0.27
N PHE A 116 -0.83 -12.56 -1.17
CA PHE A 116 -1.85 -13.58 -0.93
C PHE A 116 -1.57 -14.37 0.36
N VAL A 117 -0.38 -14.97 0.48
CA VAL A 117 -0.03 -15.82 1.63
C VAL A 117 -0.03 -15.03 2.94
N PHE A 118 0.62 -13.87 2.98
CA PHE A 118 0.77 -13.12 4.23
C PHE A 118 -0.53 -12.48 4.70
N TYR A 119 -1.34 -11.94 3.78
CA TYR A 119 -2.67 -11.43 4.14
C TYR A 119 -3.62 -12.55 4.56
N LEU A 120 -3.55 -13.73 3.95
CA LEU A 120 -4.36 -14.88 4.36
C LEU A 120 -4.01 -15.33 5.78
N CYS A 121 -2.72 -15.53 6.07
CA CYS A 121 -2.25 -15.94 7.39
C CYS A 121 -2.59 -14.91 8.47
N GLY A 122 -2.31 -13.62 8.20
CA GLY A 122 -2.60 -12.54 9.13
C GLY A 122 -4.11 -12.32 9.34
N GLY A 123 -4.89 -12.40 8.27
CA GLY A 123 -6.34 -12.28 8.31
C GLY A 123 -7.00 -13.39 9.14
N VAL A 124 -6.60 -14.65 8.92
CA VAL A 124 -7.07 -15.80 9.72
C VAL A 124 -6.68 -15.65 11.19
N SER A 125 -5.44 -15.22 11.47
CA SER A 125 -4.98 -15.00 12.85
C SER A 125 -5.84 -13.96 13.58
N LEU A 126 -6.12 -12.81 12.93
CA LEU A 126 -6.95 -11.76 13.53
C LEU A 126 -8.43 -12.16 13.71
N MET A 127 -8.95 -13.07 12.89
CA MET A 127 -10.29 -13.64 13.11
C MET A 127 -10.35 -14.68 14.22
N ALA A 128 -9.22 -15.29 14.59
CA ALA A 128 -9.14 -16.27 15.68
C ALA A 128 -9.10 -15.62 17.07
N VAL A 129 -9.08 -14.28 17.13
CA VAL A 129 -9.09 -13.50 18.36
C VAL A 129 -10.45 -13.58 19.08
N GLU A 130 -10.48 -13.30 20.38
CA GLU A 130 -11.71 -13.32 21.17
C GLU A 130 -12.82 -12.44 20.57
N LYS A 131 -14.07 -12.92 20.65
CA LYS A 131 -15.26 -12.28 20.06
C LYS A 131 -15.51 -10.84 20.49
N THR A 132 -14.93 -10.41 21.61
CA THR A 132 -15.02 -9.05 22.14
C THR A 132 -14.22 -8.03 21.32
N GLN A 133 -13.31 -8.48 20.46
CA GLN A 133 -12.41 -7.63 19.68
C GLN A 133 -12.91 -7.41 18.25
N ALA A 134 -14.13 -6.89 18.12
CA ALA A 134 -14.82 -6.71 16.83
C ALA A 134 -14.00 -5.93 15.78
N VAL A 135 -13.19 -4.95 16.22
CA VAL A 135 -12.31 -4.15 15.34
C VAL A 135 -11.22 -5.02 14.71
N LEU A 136 -10.62 -5.94 15.48
CA LEU A 136 -9.60 -6.86 14.96
C LEU A 136 -10.21 -7.94 14.07
N ILE A 137 -11.40 -8.42 14.41
CA ILE A 137 -12.13 -9.35 13.53
C ILE A 137 -12.43 -8.68 12.19
N ALA A 138 -12.88 -7.41 12.19
CA ALA A 138 -13.09 -6.64 10.97
C ALA A 138 -11.77 -6.45 10.20
N ALA A 139 -10.67 -6.13 10.87
CA ALA A 139 -9.34 -6.08 10.25
C ALA A 139 -8.96 -7.42 9.61
N GLY A 140 -9.27 -8.54 10.26
CA GLY A 140 -9.05 -9.89 9.74
C GLY A 140 -9.84 -10.18 8.48
N VAL A 141 -11.12 -9.79 8.43
CA VAL A 141 -11.97 -9.91 7.23
C VAL A 141 -11.42 -9.10 6.07
N PHE A 142 -11.06 -7.82 6.29
CA PHE A 142 -10.44 -7.01 5.24
C PHE A 142 -9.07 -7.56 4.83
N GLY A 143 -8.33 -8.17 5.75
CA GLY A 143 -7.10 -8.89 5.46
C GLY A 143 -7.32 -10.06 4.49
N ILE A 144 -8.37 -10.86 4.69
CA ILE A 144 -8.72 -11.95 3.76
C ILE A 144 -9.18 -11.41 2.41
N LEU A 145 -9.94 -10.32 2.38
CA LEU A 145 -10.31 -9.66 1.13
C LEU A 145 -9.06 -9.17 0.38
N SER A 146 -8.10 -8.57 1.07
CA SER A 146 -6.81 -8.21 0.49
C SER A 146 -6.06 -9.43 -0.03
N ALA A 147 -6.09 -10.56 0.68
CA ALA A 147 -5.50 -11.81 0.18
C ALA A 147 -6.12 -12.24 -1.15
N VAL A 148 -7.45 -12.26 -1.25
CA VAL A 148 -8.18 -12.62 -2.48
C VAL A 148 -7.85 -11.68 -3.62
N LEU A 149 -7.66 -10.38 -3.35
CA LEU A 149 -7.29 -9.42 -4.38
C LEU A 149 -5.85 -9.60 -4.87
N HIS A 150 -4.97 -10.14 -4.02
CA HIS A 150 -3.60 -10.50 -4.38
C HIS A 150 -3.48 -11.85 -5.13
N GLY A 151 -4.52 -12.70 -5.15
CA GLY A 151 -4.52 -14.04 -5.74
C GLY A 151 -5.23 -14.11 -7.09
#